data_AF-A0A521HD58-F1
#
_entry.id   AF-A0A521HD58-F1
#
_cell.length_a   1.000
_cell.length_b   1.000
_cell.length_c   1.000
_cell.angle_alpha   90.00
_cell.angle_beta   90.00
_cell.angle_gamma   90.00
#
_symmetry.space_group_name_H-M   'P 1'
#
loop_
_entity.id
_entity.type
_entity.pdbx_description
1 polymer ?
#
loop_
_entity_poly.entity_id
_entity_poly.type
_entity_poly.pdbx_seq_one_letter_code
_entity_poly.pdbx_strand_id
1 'polypeptide(L)'
;MKFQKAIRRLLLCCFTFVLLFANSLFAQNDLPTPDQNIQVIKSGSLIIPMDNTLQATPGYFNLMAYGLVNQLLQNNIPVKWAIKAGKIKDGIDFSATSKRIRPSVGVTTSYDFRCGPFIIDSVYANAAKTLASSFGGNVTMYQTVGDCSVDIRYTLNFKPRIAICSNGGNQNIHLNALTAAGMNNASWVSVIPASQVVPICGYTIVSEPHWDTSGDTAHTRPVYRYLKNGGNFFAQCKGVRTYENDDTVHTTNGISIQSGSTLSYMNADMPIMQFDGVLTIPGGSLQFWDRTGGSFRSTTYAGIRTGSAPYYQYLNGAKIVSNSVAGGNMFYLGGHDYNNTTSNSEINGRRIYLNAVLIPPNPLAWCSTLPVQLLYFEAIPEGSKVLLRWATATESNNDHFVIERSRDGIDFSLIQSVKGGGTTSKVSYYLTEDMLPFDGYSYYRLTQVDYDGQSEIFDPVKVNFKSKKSKFSIYPNPATEGINISLVGSKIKKYTLELSDLCSKSVVAKEEIISDQGDNYFWKFPGKLHAGVYSLKLSDGITEEFFKLVIGNDSSE
;
A
#
# COMPACT_ATOMS: atom_id res chain seq x y z
N MET A 1 46.48 -4.69 -9.51
CA MET A 1 45.79 -4.27 -8.28
C MET A 1 45.78 -2.74 -8.13
N LYS A 2 45.10 -2.00 -9.02
CA LYS A 2 44.93 -0.52 -8.94
C LYS A 2 43.84 0.06 -9.86
N PHE A 3 42.82 -0.73 -10.22
CA PHE A 3 41.76 -0.28 -11.16
C PHE A 3 40.32 -0.59 -10.72
N GLN A 4 40.10 -1.05 -9.48
CA GLN A 4 38.76 -1.37 -8.96
C GLN A 4 38.27 -0.45 -7.83
N LYS A 5 39.05 0.56 -7.40
CA LYS A 5 38.65 1.51 -6.36
C LYS A 5 38.03 2.81 -6.87
N ALA A 6 38.06 3.09 -8.17
CA ALA A 6 37.53 4.34 -8.74
C ALA A 6 36.04 4.27 -9.15
N ILE A 7 35.48 3.07 -9.39
CA ILE A 7 34.10 2.93 -9.90
C ILE A 7 33.06 2.85 -8.76
N ARG A 8 33.47 2.57 -7.51
CA ARG A 8 32.55 2.51 -6.35
C ARG A 8 32.29 3.86 -5.66
N ARG A 9 32.94 4.95 -6.07
CA ARG A 9 32.69 6.30 -5.52
C ARG A 9 31.86 7.21 -6.42
N LEU A 10 31.56 6.81 -7.66
CA LEU A 10 30.74 7.62 -8.58
C LEU A 10 29.25 7.20 -8.65
N LEU A 11 28.89 6.04 -8.09
CA LEU A 11 27.51 5.51 -8.12
C LEU A 11 26.73 5.70 -6.81
N LEU A 12 27.34 6.26 -5.76
CA LEU A 12 26.69 6.49 -4.46
C LEU A 12 26.29 7.96 -4.22
N CYS A 13 26.54 8.86 -5.18
CA CYS A 13 26.22 10.30 -5.05
C CYS A 13 24.98 10.75 -5.85
N CYS A 14 24.36 9.88 -6.64
CA CYS A 14 23.19 10.25 -7.46
C CYS A 14 21.82 9.71 -6.98
N PHE A 15 21.76 8.92 -5.90
CA PHE A 15 20.49 8.34 -5.42
C PHE A 15 20.00 8.85 -4.05
N THR A 16 20.82 9.60 -3.30
CA THR A 16 20.46 10.13 -1.98
C THR A 16 20.14 11.63 -1.97
N PHE A 17 20.28 12.34 -3.10
CA PHE A 17 19.97 13.77 -3.19
C PHE A 17 18.56 14.08 -3.72
N VAL A 18 17.85 13.11 -4.30
CA VAL A 18 16.51 13.35 -4.89
C VAL A 18 15.38 13.23 -3.85
N LEU A 19 15.54 12.37 -2.84
CA LEU A 19 14.49 12.09 -1.83
C LEU A 19 14.34 13.16 -0.74
N LEU A 20 15.43 13.85 -0.37
CA LEU A 20 15.37 14.92 0.64
C LEU A 20 14.73 16.20 0.09
N PHE A 21 15.03 16.57 -1.16
CA PHE A 21 14.48 17.76 -1.81
C PHE A 21 13.01 17.60 -2.19
N ALA A 22 12.58 16.40 -2.63
CA ALA A 22 11.18 16.17 -2.96
C ALA A 22 10.27 16.39 -1.74
N ASN A 23 10.63 15.84 -0.58
CA ASN A 23 9.83 16.02 0.64
C ASN A 23 9.75 17.47 1.12
N SER A 24 10.85 18.23 1.04
CA SER A 24 10.84 19.65 1.43
C SER A 24 9.97 20.51 0.51
N LEU A 25 9.98 20.23 -0.80
CA LEU A 25 9.12 20.90 -1.79
C LEU A 25 7.63 20.61 -1.53
N PHE A 26 7.26 19.36 -1.23
CA PHE A 26 5.86 19.04 -0.88
C PHE A 26 5.41 19.71 0.41
N ALA A 27 6.27 19.78 1.43
CA ALA A 27 5.90 20.30 2.73
C ALA A 27 5.65 21.81 2.76
N GLN A 28 6.42 22.57 1.98
CA GLN A 28 6.15 24.00 1.75
C GLN A 28 4.82 24.19 1.02
N ASN A 29 4.40 23.20 0.23
CA ASN A 29 3.16 23.30 -0.51
C ASN A 29 1.89 23.18 0.36
N ASP A 30 2.00 22.75 1.60
CA ASP A 30 0.86 22.68 2.52
C ASP A 30 0.51 24.02 3.18
N LEU A 31 1.41 25.01 3.12
CA LEU A 31 1.28 26.27 3.86
C LEU A 31 1.01 27.47 2.95
N PRO A 32 0.45 28.57 3.47
CA PRO A 32 0.29 29.81 2.72
C PRO A 32 1.60 30.34 2.16
N THR A 33 1.51 31.17 1.12
CA THR A 33 2.66 31.84 0.49
C THR A 33 3.78 30.86 0.10
N PRO A 34 3.50 29.84 -0.71
CA PRO A 34 4.55 28.96 -1.19
C PRO A 34 5.49 29.64 -2.18
N ASP A 35 6.65 29.01 -2.37
CA ASP A 35 7.48 29.30 -3.51
C ASP A 35 6.80 28.84 -4.80
N GLN A 36 7.04 29.59 -5.87
CA GLN A 36 6.58 29.21 -7.20
C GLN A 36 7.30 27.95 -7.68
N ASN A 37 6.53 27.08 -8.33
CA ASN A 37 7.03 25.85 -8.95
C ASN A 37 6.61 25.84 -10.41
N ILE A 38 7.25 26.70 -11.21
CA ILE A 38 6.95 26.85 -12.63
C ILE A 38 7.41 25.61 -13.39
N GLN A 39 6.46 24.94 -14.04
CA GLN A 39 6.71 23.79 -14.90
C GLN A 39 6.20 24.05 -16.31
N VAL A 40 6.90 23.51 -17.30
CA VAL A 40 6.41 23.48 -18.68
C VAL A 40 5.38 22.36 -18.83
N ILE A 41 4.17 22.73 -19.21
CA ILE A 41 3.10 21.83 -19.61
C ILE A 41 3.15 21.70 -21.12
N LYS A 42 3.28 20.46 -21.61
CA LYS A 42 3.47 20.19 -23.03
C LYS A 42 2.17 20.30 -23.81
N SER A 43 2.25 20.73 -25.07
CA SER A 43 1.14 20.65 -26.01
C SER A 43 0.51 19.25 -26.02
N GLY A 44 -0.81 19.19 -26.21
CA GLY A 44 -1.59 17.96 -26.10
C GLY A 44 -1.97 17.54 -24.67
N SER A 45 -1.48 18.21 -23.62
CA SER A 45 -1.91 17.99 -22.24
C SER A 45 -3.38 18.34 -22.05
N LEU A 46 -4.05 17.68 -21.11
CA LEU A 46 -5.45 17.92 -20.80
C LEU A 46 -5.60 18.78 -19.55
N ILE A 47 -6.63 19.62 -19.54
CA ILE A 47 -7.00 20.49 -18.43
C ILE A 47 -8.43 20.19 -18.03
N ILE A 48 -8.65 19.85 -16.77
CA ILE A 48 -9.97 19.86 -16.11
C ILE A 48 -10.09 21.23 -15.44
N PRO A 49 -10.89 22.16 -16.00
CA PRO A 49 -11.06 23.47 -15.40
C PRO A 49 -11.86 23.37 -14.10
N MET A 50 -11.60 24.29 -13.18
CA MET A 50 -12.19 24.27 -11.85
C MET A 50 -12.93 25.57 -11.50
N ASP A 51 -13.12 26.48 -12.46
CA ASP A 51 -13.94 27.68 -12.28
C ASP A 51 -15.41 27.43 -12.64
N ASN A 52 -16.30 28.33 -12.20
CA ASN A 52 -17.74 28.16 -12.39
C ASN A 52 -18.18 28.33 -13.86
N THR A 53 -17.33 28.90 -14.72
CA THR A 53 -17.66 29.21 -16.11
C THR A 53 -17.30 28.05 -17.04
N LEU A 54 -16.04 27.62 -16.99
CA LEU A 54 -15.52 26.59 -17.90
C LEU A 54 -15.95 25.18 -17.50
N GLN A 55 -16.32 24.96 -16.23
CA GLN A 55 -16.73 23.66 -15.71
C GLN A 55 -18.26 23.53 -15.49
N ALA A 56 -19.05 24.51 -15.90
CA ALA A 56 -20.51 24.41 -15.86
C ALA A 56 -21.04 23.42 -16.90
N THR A 57 -21.90 22.47 -16.50
CA THR A 57 -22.47 21.47 -17.44
C THR A 57 -23.92 21.06 -17.12
N PRO A 58 -24.92 21.56 -17.89
CA PRO A 58 -25.33 22.97 -17.89
C PRO A 58 -25.70 23.46 -16.48
N GLY A 59 -25.62 24.77 -16.25
CA GLY A 59 -25.98 25.38 -14.95
C GLY A 59 -24.76 25.68 -14.09
N TYR A 60 -24.69 25.08 -12.91
CA TYR A 60 -23.68 25.37 -11.89
C TYR A 60 -22.42 24.51 -12.05
N PHE A 61 -21.42 24.78 -11.20
CA PHE A 61 -20.17 24.02 -11.18
C PHE A 61 -20.40 22.51 -11.06
N ASN A 62 -19.80 21.75 -11.96
CA ASN A 62 -19.94 20.30 -12.00
C ASN A 62 -18.97 19.60 -11.02
N LEU A 63 -19.49 19.17 -9.87
CA LEU A 63 -18.73 18.46 -8.84
C LEU A 63 -18.11 17.13 -9.30
N MET A 64 -18.61 16.52 -10.38
CA MET A 64 -18.03 15.31 -10.96
C MET A 64 -16.60 15.55 -11.46
N ALA A 65 -16.16 16.81 -11.64
CA ALA A 65 -14.75 17.14 -11.88
C ALA A 65 -13.81 16.51 -10.83
N TYR A 66 -14.18 16.58 -9.55
CA TYR A 66 -13.40 15.99 -8.46
C TYR A 66 -13.37 14.46 -8.54
N GLY A 67 -14.49 13.83 -8.90
CA GLY A 67 -14.53 12.38 -9.08
C GLY A 67 -13.70 11.89 -10.25
N LEU A 68 -13.65 12.64 -11.36
CA LEU A 68 -12.77 12.29 -12.47
C LEU A 68 -11.30 12.36 -12.03
N VAL A 69 -10.91 13.40 -11.29
CA VAL A 69 -9.55 13.51 -10.72
C VAL A 69 -9.25 12.33 -9.81
N ASN A 70 -10.15 11.98 -8.89
CA ASN A 70 -9.98 10.79 -8.05
C ASN A 70 -9.84 9.52 -8.89
N GLN A 71 -10.69 9.31 -9.90
CA GLN A 71 -10.62 8.13 -10.76
C GLN A 71 -9.31 8.03 -11.54
N LEU A 72 -8.79 9.15 -12.05
CA LEU A 72 -7.46 9.21 -12.69
C LEU A 72 -6.39 8.72 -11.72
N LEU A 73 -6.39 9.22 -10.49
CA LEU A 73 -5.44 8.82 -9.45
C LEU A 73 -5.58 7.34 -9.05
N GLN A 74 -6.80 6.82 -8.93
CA GLN A 74 -7.05 5.39 -8.67
C GLN A 74 -6.44 4.49 -9.76
N ASN A 75 -6.39 4.99 -11.00
CA ASN A 75 -5.81 4.33 -12.16
C ASN A 75 -4.31 4.66 -12.38
N ASN A 76 -3.63 5.19 -11.37
CA ASN A 76 -2.21 5.57 -11.40
C ASN A 76 -1.86 6.60 -12.49
N ILE A 77 -2.81 7.45 -12.87
CA ILE A 77 -2.54 8.59 -13.77
C ILE A 77 -2.24 9.81 -12.91
N PRO A 78 -0.99 10.33 -12.90
CA PRO A 78 -0.64 11.50 -12.11
C PRO A 78 -1.40 12.74 -12.59
N VAL A 79 -1.77 13.60 -11.65
CA VAL A 79 -2.51 14.83 -11.94
C VAL A 79 -1.77 16.01 -11.32
N LYS A 80 -1.45 17.02 -12.11
CA LYS A 80 -0.87 18.26 -11.60
C LYS A 80 -1.99 19.19 -11.15
N TRP A 81 -1.88 19.75 -9.95
CA TRP A 81 -2.80 20.76 -9.43
C TRP A 81 -2.15 22.13 -9.59
N ALA A 82 -2.65 22.92 -10.54
CA ALA A 82 -2.07 24.21 -10.89
C ALA A 82 -2.71 25.32 -10.07
N ILE A 83 -1.97 25.88 -9.11
CA ILE A 83 -2.41 27.01 -8.29
C ILE A 83 -1.28 28.02 -8.26
N LYS A 84 -1.56 29.23 -8.70
CA LYS A 84 -0.57 30.31 -8.74
C LYS A 84 -0.28 30.84 -7.34
N ALA A 85 0.99 30.80 -6.93
CA ALA A 85 1.45 31.32 -5.66
C ALA A 85 1.13 32.83 -5.52
N GLY A 86 0.63 33.24 -4.36
CA GLY A 86 0.33 34.63 -4.05
C GLY A 86 -0.84 35.24 -4.84
N LYS A 87 -1.64 34.43 -5.55
CA LYS A 87 -2.80 34.95 -6.28
C LYS A 87 -3.85 35.52 -5.30
N ILE A 88 -4.60 36.51 -5.79
CA ILE A 88 -5.78 37.01 -5.10
C ILE A 88 -6.98 36.07 -5.34
N LYS A 89 -8.03 36.21 -4.51
CA LYS A 89 -9.29 35.46 -4.67
C LYS A 89 -9.85 35.65 -6.09
N ASP A 90 -10.25 34.54 -6.72
CA ASP A 90 -10.76 34.47 -8.10
C ASP A 90 -9.78 34.92 -9.19
N GLY A 91 -8.51 35.13 -8.82
CA GLY A 91 -7.42 35.40 -9.75
C GLY A 91 -7.12 34.23 -10.68
N ILE A 92 -6.53 34.55 -11.83
CA ILE A 92 -6.08 33.58 -12.84
C ILE A 92 -4.90 32.77 -12.31
N ASP A 93 -4.97 31.45 -12.45
CA ASP A 93 -3.86 30.54 -12.18
C ASP A 93 -2.88 30.53 -13.35
N PHE A 94 -3.40 30.34 -14.57
CA PHE A 94 -2.64 30.48 -15.80
C PHE A 94 -3.58 30.67 -17.00
N SER A 95 -3.02 31.14 -18.11
CA SER A 95 -3.71 31.21 -19.40
C SER A 95 -3.02 30.30 -20.40
N ALA A 96 -3.79 29.62 -21.26
CA ALA A 96 -3.23 28.76 -22.30
C ALA A 96 -4.12 28.68 -23.53
N THR A 97 -3.51 28.73 -24.72
CA THR A 97 -4.20 28.41 -25.97
C THR A 97 -4.63 26.95 -25.96
N SER A 98 -5.93 26.73 -25.87
CA SER A 98 -6.53 25.42 -25.66
C SER A 98 -7.77 25.25 -26.51
N LYS A 99 -8.25 24.01 -26.63
CA LYS A 99 -9.50 23.67 -27.29
C LYS A 99 -10.33 22.79 -26.36
N ARG A 100 -11.61 23.11 -26.16
CA ARG A 100 -12.51 22.20 -25.42
C ARG A 100 -12.68 20.91 -26.22
N ILE A 101 -12.52 19.77 -25.57
CA ILE A 101 -12.66 18.43 -26.17
C ILE A 101 -13.85 17.65 -25.60
N ARG A 102 -14.36 18.03 -24.42
CA ARG A 102 -15.54 17.43 -23.76
C ARG A 102 -16.36 18.51 -23.04
N PRO A 103 -17.68 18.32 -22.86
CA PRO A 103 -18.50 17.26 -23.45
C PRO A 103 -18.72 17.45 -24.96
N SER A 104 -18.48 18.66 -25.47
CA SER A 104 -18.51 18.98 -26.90
C SER A 104 -17.27 19.76 -27.31
N VAL A 105 -16.88 19.56 -28.56
CA VAL A 105 -15.72 20.23 -29.14
C VAL A 105 -15.99 21.73 -29.26
N GLY A 106 -15.10 22.54 -28.68
CA GLY A 106 -15.16 24.00 -28.74
C GLY A 106 -14.18 24.61 -29.74
N VAL A 107 -14.07 25.94 -29.69
CA VAL A 107 -13.09 26.71 -30.48
C VAL A 107 -11.69 26.61 -29.86
N THR A 108 -10.66 26.77 -30.69
CA THR A 108 -9.29 26.95 -30.21
C THR A 108 -9.07 28.43 -29.93
N THR A 109 -8.80 28.79 -28.67
CA THR A 109 -8.48 30.16 -28.27
C THR A 109 -7.67 30.15 -26.97
N SER A 110 -7.18 31.31 -26.52
CA SER A 110 -6.61 31.46 -25.19
C SER A 110 -7.73 31.43 -24.15
N TYR A 111 -7.60 30.52 -23.17
CA TYR A 111 -8.49 30.44 -22.02
C TYR A 111 -7.75 30.80 -20.75
N ASP A 112 -8.41 31.53 -19.85
CA ASP A 112 -7.95 31.78 -18.50
C ASP A 112 -8.51 30.72 -17.56
N PHE A 113 -7.64 29.92 -16.97
CA PHE A 113 -8.03 28.92 -15.99
C PHE A 113 -7.86 29.48 -14.58
N ARG A 114 -8.91 29.32 -13.76
CA ARG A 114 -8.99 29.81 -12.37
C ARG A 114 -9.33 28.66 -11.43
N CYS A 115 -9.19 28.94 -10.14
CA CYS A 115 -9.63 28.08 -9.04
C CYS A 115 -8.98 26.70 -9.02
N GLY A 116 -7.69 26.63 -9.32
CA GLY A 116 -6.92 25.41 -9.17
C GLY A 116 -7.23 24.34 -10.21
N PRO A 117 -7.18 24.65 -11.52
CA PRO A 117 -7.37 23.64 -12.58
C PRO A 117 -6.42 22.44 -12.43
N PHE A 118 -6.90 21.27 -12.81
CA PHE A 118 -6.11 20.04 -12.81
C PHE A 118 -5.59 19.76 -14.23
N ILE A 119 -4.33 19.35 -14.31
CA ILE A 119 -3.63 19.11 -15.59
C ILE A 119 -3.17 17.66 -15.64
N ILE A 120 -3.46 17.00 -16.75
CA ILE A 120 -2.98 15.67 -17.08
C ILE A 120 -1.98 15.82 -18.21
N ASP A 121 -0.75 15.34 -17.99
CA ASP A 121 0.33 15.42 -18.97
C ASP A 121 -0.05 14.71 -20.28
N SER A 122 0.45 15.22 -21.42
CA SER A 122 0.09 14.75 -22.75
C SER A 122 0.37 13.26 -22.95
N VAL A 123 1.36 12.69 -22.26
CA VAL A 123 1.64 11.25 -22.28
C VAL A 123 0.47 10.39 -21.77
N TYR A 124 -0.34 10.92 -20.85
CA TYR A 124 -1.50 10.23 -20.29
C TYR A 124 -2.83 10.66 -20.96
N ALA A 125 -2.80 11.57 -21.93
CA ALA A 125 -4.01 12.19 -22.46
C ALA A 125 -5.01 11.18 -23.04
N ASN A 126 -4.53 10.13 -23.72
CA ASN A 126 -5.43 9.11 -24.27
C ASN A 126 -6.08 8.26 -23.18
N ALA A 127 -5.32 7.81 -22.18
CA ALA A 127 -5.86 7.07 -21.04
C ALA A 127 -6.88 7.91 -20.26
N ALA A 128 -6.58 9.18 -20.02
CA ALA A 128 -7.48 10.10 -19.33
C ALA A 128 -8.76 10.38 -20.14
N LYS A 129 -8.68 10.54 -21.47
CA LYS A 129 -9.85 10.68 -22.34
C LYS A 129 -10.75 9.45 -22.29
N THR A 130 -10.17 8.25 -22.34
CA THR A 130 -10.92 7.00 -22.22
C THR A 130 -11.63 6.91 -20.87
N LEU A 131 -10.91 7.18 -19.78
CA LEU A 131 -11.49 7.14 -18.44
C LEU A 131 -12.60 8.18 -18.27
N ALA A 132 -12.39 9.41 -18.77
CA ALA A 132 -13.40 10.47 -18.77
C ALA A 132 -14.64 10.10 -19.59
N SER A 133 -14.51 9.30 -20.65
CA SER A 133 -15.65 8.77 -21.42
C SER A 133 -16.47 7.76 -20.62
N SER A 134 -15.82 6.91 -19.83
CA SER A 134 -16.50 5.95 -18.95
C SER A 134 -17.00 6.57 -17.65
N PHE A 135 -16.43 7.72 -17.26
CA PHE A 135 -16.78 8.43 -16.04
C PHE A 135 -18.00 9.33 -16.27
N GLY A 136 -19.02 9.18 -15.43
CA GLY A 136 -20.29 9.90 -15.58
C GLY A 136 -20.17 11.43 -15.45
N GLY A 137 -21.28 12.13 -15.72
CA GLY A 137 -21.42 13.54 -15.33
C GLY A 137 -20.90 14.58 -16.31
N ASN A 138 -20.59 14.26 -17.57
CA ASN A 138 -20.24 15.26 -18.61
C ASN A 138 -19.09 16.22 -18.25
N VAL A 139 -18.10 15.78 -17.47
CA VAL A 139 -16.96 16.61 -17.04
C VAL A 139 -16.30 17.30 -18.24
N THR A 140 -16.23 18.64 -18.19
CA THR A 140 -15.59 19.43 -19.24
C THR A 140 -14.08 19.23 -19.20
N MET A 141 -13.46 19.13 -20.38
CA MET A 141 -12.01 19.03 -20.53
C MET A 141 -11.53 19.86 -21.70
N TYR A 142 -10.39 20.50 -21.53
CA TYR A 142 -9.66 21.25 -22.56
C TYR A 142 -8.36 20.53 -22.89
N GLN A 143 -7.86 20.72 -24.11
CA GLN A 143 -6.55 20.24 -24.52
C GLN A 143 -5.70 21.44 -24.95
N THR A 144 -4.48 21.54 -24.42
CA THR A 144 -3.52 22.59 -24.79
C THR A 144 -3.04 22.40 -26.23
N VAL A 145 -2.90 23.48 -26.99
CA VAL A 145 -2.44 23.46 -28.40
C VAL A 145 -0.96 23.83 -28.53
N GLY A 146 -0.37 24.49 -27.52
CA GLY A 146 1.06 24.77 -27.41
C GLY A 146 1.58 24.47 -26.01
N ASP A 147 2.90 24.50 -25.87
CA ASP A 147 3.53 24.45 -24.54
C ASP A 147 3.17 25.72 -23.75
N CYS A 148 2.94 25.58 -22.44
CA CYS A 148 2.72 26.71 -21.54
C CYS A 148 3.47 26.53 -20.22
N SER A 149 3.88 27.63 -19.59
CA SER A 149 4.49 27.61 -18.26
C SER A 149 3.42 27.81 -17.21
N VAL A 150 3.36 26.91 -16.25
CA VAL A 150 2.30 26.88 -15.22
C VAL A 150 2.92 26.68 -13.85
N ASP A 151 2.42 27.42 -12.87
CA ASP A 151 2.79 27.23 -11.46
C ASP A 151 2.04 26.02 -10.88
N ILE A 152 2.80 24.99 -10.48
CA ILE A 152 2.25 23.70 -10.05
C ILE A 152 2.40 23.54 -8.54
N ARG A 153 1.27 23.62 -7.84
CA ARG A 153 1.19 23.43 -6.39
C ARG A 153 1.53 22.00 -5.99
N TYR A 154 0.94 21.03 -6.67
CA TYR A 154 1.21 19.62 -6.42
C TYR A 154 1.26 18.83 -7.72
N THR A 155 2.11 17.81 -7.76
CA THR A 155 1.90 16.67 -8.65
C THR A 155 1.32 15.53 -7.82
N LEU A 156 0.03 15.32 -7.94
CA LEU A 156 -0.73 14.30 -7.21
C LEU A 156 -0.43 12.93 -7.81
N ASN A 157 0.05 12.01 -6.97
CA ASN A 157 0.45 10.66 -7.35
C ASN A 157 0.06 9.61 -6.27
N PHE A 158 -0.90 9.95 -5.41
CA PHE A 158 -1.44 9.08 -4.38
C PHE A 158 -2.89 8.72 -4.72
N LYS A 159 -3.38 7.62 -4.14
CA LYS A 159 -4.79 7.19 -4.28
C LYS A 159 -5.57 7.68 -3.07
N PRO A 160 -6.48 8.67 -3.21
CA PRO A 160 -7.26 9.15 -2.09
C PRO A 160 -8.02 7.99 -1.43
N ARG A 161 -7.97 7.94 -0.11
CA ARG A 161 -8.74 7.03 0.73
C ARG A 161 -9.29 7.80 1.92
N ILE A 162 -10.59 7.74 2.11
CA ILE A 162 -11.34 8.69 2.93
C ILE A 162 -12.02 7.93 4.06
N ALA A 163 -11.68 8.27 5.30
CA ALA A 163 -12.44 7.85 6.46
C ALA A 163 -13.37 8.97 6.90
N ILE A 164 -14.65 8.66 7.08
CA ILE A 164 -15.64 9.58 7.64
C ILE A 164 -16.01 9.05 9.02
N CYS A 165 -15.81 9.88 10.04
CA CYS A 165 -16.14 9.56 11.40
C CYS A 165 -17.66 9.39 11.55
N SER A 166 -18.07 8.22 12.06
CA SER A 166 -19.48 7.84 12.24
C SER A 166 -20.07 8.31 13.56
N ASN A 167 -19.21 8.74 14.49
CA ASN A 167 -19.60 8.83 15.88
C ASN A 167 -20.74 9.84 16.09
N GLY A 168 -20.75 10.93 15.32
CA GLY A 168 -21.80 11.94 15.37
C GLY A 168 -23.16 11.51 14.83
N GLY A 169 -23.26 10.35 14.16
CA GLY A 169 -24.46 9.94 13.41
C GLY A 169 -24.76 10.82 12.18
N ASN A 170 -23.82 11.69 11.79
CA ASN A 170 -24.00 12.72 10.78
C ASN A 170 -23.08 12.54 9.55
N GLN A 171 -22.60 11.31 9.30
CA GLN A 171 -21.73 10.96 8.17
C GLN A 171 -22.28 11.40 6.81
N ASN A 172 -23.60 11.52 6.68
CA ASN A 172 -24.28 11.91 5.45
C ASN A 172 -23.88 13.31 4.96
N ILE A 173 -23.47 14.21 5.85
CA ILE A 173 -22.97 15.55 5.46
C ILE A 173 -21.80 15.42 4.48
N HIS A 174 -20.78 14.64 4.83
CA HIS A 174 -19.60 14.42 3.97
C HIS A 174 -19.88 13.42 2.85
N LEU A 175 -20.68 12.37 3.09
CA LEU A 175 -21.07 11.41 2.05
C LEU A 175 -21.86 12.06 0.91
N ASN A 176 -22.70 13.06 1.20
CA ASN A 176 -23.46 13.78 0.18
C ASN A 176 -22.54 14.57 -0.76
N ALA A 177 -21.49 15.20 -0.23
CA ALA A 177 -20.47 15.88 -1.03
C ALA A 177 -19.71 14.89 -1.92
N LEU A 178 -19.30 13.74 -1.39
CA LEU A 178 -18.63 12.68 -2.17
C LEU A 178 -19.56 12.06 -3.22
N THR A 179 -20.83 11.86 -2.89
CA THR A 179 -21.84 11.31 -3.81
C THR A 179 -22.05 12.25 -4.98
N ALA A 180 -22.20 13.55 -4.71
CA ALA A 180 -22.34 14.56 -5.77
C ALA A 180 -21.09 14.68 -6.66
N ALA A 181 -19.91 14.34 -6.13
CA ALA A 181 -18.67 14.24 -6.89
C ALA A 181 -18.47 12.88 -7.58
N GLY A 182 -19.33 11.87 -7.40
CA GLY A 182 -19.12 10.52 -7.94
C GLY A 182 -17.98 9.75 -7.25
N MET A 183 -17.66 10.11 -6.00
CA MET A 183 -16.57 9.55 -5.21
C MET A 183 -17.02 8.60 -4.09
N ASN A 184 -18.33 8.50 -3.83
CA ASN A 184 -18.87 7.64 -2.78
C ASN A 184 -18.84 6.16 -3.20
N ASN A 185 -17.70 5.50 -3.00
CA ASN A 185 -17.47 4.10 -3.32
C ASN A 185 -16.71 3.44 -2.16
N ALA A 186 -17.18 2.27 -1.71
CA ALA A 186 -16.60 1.51 -0.60
C ALA A 186 -15.12 1.13 -0.79
N SER A 187 -14.62 1.10 -2.03
CA SER A 187 -13.22 0.79 -2.35
C SER A 187 -12.22 1.82 -1.78
N TRP A 188 -12.67 3.06 -1.54
CA TRP A 188 -11.82 4.13 -1.00
C TRP A 188 -12.54 5.10 -0.06
N VAL A 189 -13.82 4.86 0.27
CA VAL A 189 -14.56 5.61 1.31
C VAL A 189 -15.02 4.62 2.36
N SER A 190 -14.78 4.96 3.63
CA SER A 190 -15.20 4.15 4.76
C SER A 190 -15.82 5.03 5.83
N VAL A 191 -16.90 4.55 6.44
CA VAL A 191 -17.55 5.19 7.58
C VAL A 191 -17.14 4.40 8.81
N ILE A 192 -16.35 5.03 9.70
CA ILE A 192 -15.75 4.35 10.85
C ILE A 192 -15.89 5.18 12.12
N PRO A 193 -15.96 4.58 13.30
CA PRO A 193 -15.77 5.31 14.55
C PRO A 193 -14.40 5.99 14.58
N ALA A 194 -14.32 7.20 15.14
CA ALA A 194 -13.05 7.92 15.31
C ALA A 194 -12.09 7.16 16.22
N SER A 195 -12.62 6.39 17.18
CA SER A 195 -11.84 5.49 18.02
C SER A 195 -11.07 4.42 17.23
N GLN A 196 -11.50 4.13 15.99
CA GLN A 196 -10.88 3.15 15.08
C GLN A 196 -9.97 3.79 14.02
N VAL A 197 -9.69 5.09 14.10
CA VAL A 197 -8.78 5.77 13.15
C VAL A 197 -7.32 5.27 13.26
N VAL A 198 -6.95 4.58 14.34
CA VAL A 198 -5.54 4.27 14.66
C VAL A 198 -5.07 2.82 14.48
N PRO A 199 -5.91 1.78 14.31
CA PRO A 199 -5.40 0.55 13.70
C PRO A 199 -5.35 0.62 12.17
N ILE A 200 -6.06 1.57 11.53
CA ILE A 200 -6.28 1.52 10.08
C ILE A 200 -5.25 2.38 9.34
N CYS A 201 -4.17 1.73 8.90
CA CYS A 201 -3.31 2.27 7.86
C CYS A 201 -4.12 2.36 6.54
N GLY A 202 -3.88 3.41 5.75
CA GLY A 202 -4.37 3.51 4.38
C GLY A 202 -5.37 4.60 4.07
N TYR A 203 -5.91 5.37 5.03
CA TYR A 203 -6.67 6.59 4.71
C TYR A 203 -5.73 7.76 4.49
N THR A 204 -5.94 8.54 3.42
CA THR A 204 -5.22 9.78 3.12
C THR A 204 -5.83 10.99 3.80
N ILE A 205 -7.11 10.89 4.18
CA ILE A 205 -7.82 11.89 4.97
C ILE A 205 -8.85 11.23 5.89
N VAL A 206 -8.98 11.76 7.10
CA VAL A 206 -10.07 11.45 8.05
C VAL A 206 -10.94 12.70 8.19
N SER A 207 -12.26 12.55 8.31
CA SER A 207 -13.15 13.70 8.46
C SER A 207 -14.22 13.51 9.53
N GLU A 208 -14.48 14.55 10.32
CA GLU A 208 -15.57 14.60 11.30
C GLU A 208 -16.65 15.60 10.83
N PRO A 209 -17.80 15.12 10.36
CA PRO A 209 -18.86 16.01 9.90
C PRO A 209 -19.56 16.78 11.01
N HIS A 210 -19.89 16.13 12.13
CA HIS A 210 -20.61 16.79 13.23
C HIS A 210 -20.67 15.91 14.47
N TRP A 211 -19.82 16.19 15.46
CA TRP A 211 -19.83 15.52 16.76
C TRP A 211 -19.67 16.55 17.88
N ASP A 212 -20.47 16.42 18.93
CA ASP A 212 -20.59 17.39 20.02
C ASP A 212 -20.45 16.72 21.37
N THR A 213 -19.23 16.36 21.72
CA THR A 213 -18.94 15.76 23.02
C THR A 213 -17.58 16.27 23.48
N SER A 214 -17.58 17.11 24.50
CA SER A 214 -16.35 17.64 25.10
C SER A 214 -15.68 16.62 26.00
N GLY A 215 -14.36 16.53 25.94
CA GLY A 215 -13.56 15.64 26.77
C GLY A 215 -13.56 14.19 26.31
N ASP A 216 -14.05 13.89 25.10
CA ASP A 216 -14.04 12.53 24.56
C ASP A 216 -12.69 12.18 23.93
N THR A 217 -11.71 12.05 24.82
CA THR A 217 -10.34 11.70 24.44
C THR A 217 -10.21 10.30 23.85
N ALA A 218 -11.21 9.42 24.02
CA ALA A 218 -11.21 8.10 23.39
C ALA A 218 -11.40 8.19 21.87
N HIS A 219 -12.12 9.22 21.39
CA HIS A 219 -12.37 9.47 19.99
C HIS A 219 -11.42 10.51 19.38
N THR A 220 -11.06 11.56 20.12
CA THR A 220 -10.21 12.63 19.59
C THR A 220 -8.72 12.24 19.53
N ARG A 221 -8.17 11.53 20.54
CA ARG A 221 -6.75 11.13 20.54
C ARG A 221 -6.34 10.25 19.37
N PRO A 222 -7.16 9.28 18.90
CA PRO A 222 -6.81 8.52 17.72
C PRO A 222 -6.60 9.39 16.48
N VAL A 223 -7.50 10.35 16.23
CA VAL A 223 -7.34 11.30 15.12
C VAL A 223 -6.07 12.14 15.30
N TYR A 224 -5.74 12.60 16.51
CA TYR A 224 -4.49 13.33 16.75
C TYR A 224 -3.24 12.51 16.48
N ARG A 225 -3.24 11.23 16.84
CA ARG A 225 -2.14 10.32 16.50
C ARG A 225 -2.00 10.16 15.00
N TYR A 226 -3.13 9.95 14.31
CA TYR A 226 -3.18 9.90 12.86
C TYR A 226 -2.61 11.18 12.21
N LEU A 227 -3.04 12.37 12.66
CA LEU A 227 -2.52 13.66 12.22
C LEU A 227 -1.01 13.81 12.47
N LYS A 228 -0.52 13.43 13.66
CA LYS A 228 0.91 13.48 14.02
C LYS A 228 1.76 12.52 13.19
N ASN A 229 1.16 11.47 12.65
CA ASN A 229 1.79 10.55 11.68
C ASN A 229 1.69 11.07 10.24
N GLY A 230 1.29 12.33 10.05
CA GLY A 230 1.17 12.99 8.76
C GLY A 230 -0.25 13.00 8.23
N GLY A 231 -1.22 12.31 8.86
CA GLY A 231 -2.66 12.34 8.59
C GLY A 231 -3.20 13.70 8.12
N ASN A 232 -4.16 13.75 7.18
CA ASN A 232 -4.93 14.97 6.94
C ASN A 232 -6.30 14.84 7.60
N PHE A 233 -6.76 15.87 8.29
CA PHE A 233 -8.04 15.86 8.99
C PHE A 233 -8.91 17.06 8.62
N PHE A 234 -10.21 16.82 8.52
CA PHE A 234 -11.19 17.85 8.24
C PHE A 234 -12.39 17.73 9.17
N ALA A 235 -12.68 18.77 9.98
CA ALA A 235 -13.87 18.80 10.81
C ALA A 235 -14.77 19.99 10.49
N GLN A 236 -16.08 19.78 10.69
CA GLN A 236 -17.10 20.82 10.50
C GLN A 236 -17.92 21.06 11.76
N CYS A 237 -18.47 22.27 11.86
CA CYS A 237 -19.48 22.64 12.86
C CYS A 237 -19.06 22.27 14.29
N LYS A 238 -19.88 21.53 15.04
CA LYS A 238 -19.55 21.14 16.42
C LYS A 238 -18.31 20.26 16.52
N GLY A 239 -17.94 19.54 15.46
CA GLY A 239 -16.67 18.83 15.38
C GLY A 239 -15.48 19.77 15.58
N VAL A 240 -15.54 21.01 15.06
CA VAL A 240 -14.51 22.02 15.28
C VAL A 240 -14.27 22.26 16.77
N ARG A 241 -15.34 22.47 17.55
CA ARG A 241 -15.24 22.69 18.99
C ARG A 241 -14.76 21.46 19.73
N THR A 242 -15.29 20.29 19.40
CA THR A 242 -14.91 19.05 20.09
C THR A 242 -13.41 18.82 19.97
N TYR A 243 -12.88 18.83 18.75
CA TYR A 243 -11.46 18.59 18.57
C TYR A 243 -10.65 19.75 19.16
N GLU A 244 -10.94 21.00 18.80
CA GLU A 244 -10.11 22.13 19.24
C GLU A 244 -10.07 22.32 20.76
N ASN A 245 -11.14 22.00 21.49
CA ASN A 245 -11.14 22.15 22.95
C ASN A 245 -10.61 20.91 23.69
N ASP A 246 -10.46 19.76 23.03
CA ASP A 246 -9.90 18.54 23.64
C ASP A 246 -8.36 18.51 23.63
N ASP A 247 -7.70 19.00 22.57
CA ASP A 247 -6.21 19.03 22.47
C ASP A 247 -5.68 20.23 21.65
N THR A 248 -6.29 21.42 21.84
CA THR A 248 -5.91 22.77 21.32
C THR A 248 -4.83 22.81 20.22
N VAL A 249 -5.27 22.65 18.97
CA VAL A 249 -4.38 22.66 17.80
C VAL A 249 -4.24 24.05 17.21
N HIS A 250 -5.36 24.73 16.98
CA HIS A 250 -5.37 26.00 16.28
C HIS A 250 -5.04 27.16 17.22
N THR A 251 -5.36 27.00 18.50
CA THR A 251 -5.29 28.02 19.55
C THR A 251 -4.49 27.54 20.74
N THR A 252 -4.17 28.46 21.66
CA THR A 252 -3.52 28.12 22.93
C THR A 252 -4.52 27.65 24.00
N ASN A 253 -5.75 28.18 23.98
CA ASN A 253 -6.71 28.07 25.08
C ASN A 253 -8.11 27.60 24.61
N GLY A 254 -8.20 27.01 23.42
CA GLY A 254 -9.46 26.59 22.82
C GLY A 254 -10.25 27.74 22.19
N ILE A 255 -11.49 27.43 21.80
CA ILE A 255 -12.38 28.32 21.06
C ILE A 255 -13.72 28.56 21.73
N SER A 256 -14.30 29.72 21.41
CA SER A 256 -15.60 30.21 21.80
C SER A 256 -16.45 30.45 20.55
N ILE A 257 -17.74 30.11 20.62
CA ILE A 257 -18.67 30.29 19.51
C ILE A 257 -18.99 31.78 19.38
N GLN A 258 -19.03 32.26 18.14
CA GLN A 258 -19.30 33.64 17.80
C GLN A 258 -20.40 33.72 16.72
N SER A 259 -20.83 34.93 16.40
CA SER A 259 -21.76 35.20 15.31
C SER A 259 -21.15 36.16 14.29
N GLY A 260 -21.42 35.92 13.01
CA GLY A 260 -20.90 36.70 11.89
C GLY A 260 -21.82 36.57 10.68
N SER A 261 -21.61 37.41 9.66
CA SER A 261 -22.50 37.46 8.49
C SER A 261 -21.78 37.78 7.18
N THR A 262 -20.77 38.64 7.17
CA THR A 262 -19.99 38.94 5.96
C THR A 262 -18.68 38.16 5.97
N LEU A 263 -18.39 37.43 4.89
CA LEU A 263 -17.16 36.65 4.75
C LEU A 263 -16.06 37.42 4.00
N SER A 264 -14.83 37.28 4.48
CA SER A 264 -13.60 37.68 3.79
C SER A 264 -12.71 36.45 3.57
N TYR A 265 -12.07 36.41 2.40
CA TYR A 265 -11.30 35.26 1.93
C TYR A 265 -9.81 35.59 1.99
N MET A 266 -9.05 34.75 2.67
CA MET A 266 -7.62 34.86 2.89
C MET A 266 -6.91 33.72 2.18
N ASN A 267 -5.60 33.89 1.90
CA ASN A 267 -4.73 32.83 1.38
C ASN A 267 -5.33 32.10 0.16
N ALA A 268 -5.71 32.86 -0.87
CA ALA A 268 -6.41 32.34 -2.06
C ALA A 268 -5.57 31.38 -2.92
N ASP A 269 -4.27 31.30 -2.68
CA ASP A 269 -3.32 30.33 -3.23
C ASP A 269 -3.31 28.99 -2.47
N MET A 270 -4.13 28.84 -1.43
CA MET A 270 -4.24 27.59 -0.69
C MET A 270 -5.10 26.55 -1.42
N PRO A 271 -4.71 25.27 -1.47
CA PRO A 271 -5.48 24.21 -2.12
C PRO A 271 -6.92 24.10 -1.62
N ILE A 272 -7.13 24.23 -0.31
CA ILE A 272 -8.47 24.20 0.29
C ILE A 272 -9.37 25.38 -0.17
N MET A 273 -8.76 26.50 -0.56
CA MET A 273 -9.42 27.74 -0.99
C MET A 273 -9.74 27.79 -2.48
N GLN A 274 -9.55 26.69 -3.22
CA GLN A 274 -9.77 26.65 -4.66
C GLN A 274 -11.25 26.51 -5.01
N PHE A 275 -11.93 27.66 -5.06
CA PHE A 275 -13.30 27.81 -5.55
C PHE A 275 -13.59 29.23 -6.04
N ASP A 276 -14.56 29.34 -6.95
CA ASP A 276 -14.89 30.58 -7.66
C ASP A 276 -16.11 31.26 -7.01
N GLY A 277 -15.99 32.55 -6.71
CA GLY A 277 -17.03 33.34 -6.06
C GLY A 277 -17.14 33.12 -4.54
N VAL A 278 -18.34 33.33 -3.98
CA VAL A 278 -18.57 33.36 -2.52
C VAL A 278 -19.11 32.05 -1.96
N LEU A 279 -19.13 31.91 -0.64
CA LEU A 279 -19.85 30.85 0.07
C LEU A 279 -21.16 31.36 0.66
N THR A 280 -22.17 30.51 0.63
CA THR A 280 -23.31 30.62 1.56
C THR A 280 -22.78 30.34 2.97
N ILE A 281 -23.29 31.06 3.97
CA ILE A 281 -23.15 30.66 5.37
C ILE A 281 -24.31 29.71 5.67
N PRO A 282 -24.11 28.38 5.61
CA PRO A 282 -25.17 27.43 5.89
C PRO A 282 -25.51 27.45 7.37
N GLY A 283 -26.60 26.79 7.74
CA GLY A 283 -26.91 26.48 9.13
C GLY A 283 -25.83 25.67 9.83
N GLY A 284 -26.07 25.45 11.12
CA GLY A 284 -25.14 24.79 12.02
C GLY A 284 -25.06 25.53 13.35
N SER A 285 -24.74 24.78 14.38
CA SER A 285 -24.68 25.27 15.76
C SER A 285 -23.33 25.89 16.12
N LEU A 286 -22.30 25.68 15.27
CA LEU A 286 -21.06 26.43 15.29
C LEU A 286 -20.73 26.87 13.87
N GLN A 287 -20.91 28.17 13.60
CA GLN A 287 -20.59 28.79 12.32
C GLN A 287 -19.31 29.63 12.42
N PHE A 288 -19.22 30.46 13.46
CA PHE A 288 -18.05 31.31 13.68
C PHE A 288 -17.44 31.04 15.03
N TRP A 289 -16.14 31.26 15.15
CA TRP A 289 -15.45 31.14 16.41
C TRP A 289 -14.32 32.16 16.58
N ASP A 290 -13.97 32.41 17.84
CA ASP A 290 -12.71 33.06 18.21
C ASP A 290 -12.04 32.26 19.32
N ARG A 291 -10.77 32.52 19.58
CA ARG A 291 -10.03 31.95 20.70
C ARG A 291 -10.62 32.37 22.06
N THR A 292 -10.69 31.44 23.00
CA THR A 292 -11.19 31.69 24.37
C THR A 292 -10.10 32.34 25.22
N GLY A 293 -9.82 33.63 24.98
CA GLY A 293 -8.78 34.38 25.68
C GLY A 293 -7.40 33.73 25.50
N GLY A 294 -6.67 34.08 24.45
CA GLY A 294 -5.38 33.45 24.11
C GLY A 294 -4.87 33.92 22.76
N SER A 295 -4.05 33.11 22.09
CA SER A 295 -3.55 33.37 20.73
C SER A 295 -3.85 32.21 19.78
N PHE A 296 -3.95 32.51 18.49
CA PHE A 296 -3.79 31.47 17.46
C PHE A 296 -2.33 31.03 17.44
N ARG A 297 -2.09 29.73 17.22
CA ARG A 297 -0.73 29.22 17.06
C ARG A 297 -0.13 29.70 15.75
N SER A 298 1.20 29.80 15.69
CA SER A 298 1.92 30.19 14.46
C SER A 298 1.79 29.19 13.32
N THR A 299 1.35 27.96 13.62
CA THR A 299 1.04 26.92 12.63
C THR A 299 -0.36 27.04 12.05
N THR A 300 -1.18 27.99 12.53
CA THR A 300 -2.56 28.22 12.11
C THR A 300 -2.63 29.38 11.12
N TYR A 301 -3.45 29.23 10.10
CA TYR A 301 -3.79 30.30 9.18
C TYR A 301 -5.30 30.35 8.93
N ALA A 302 -5.81 31.56 8.73
CA ALA A 302 -7.20 31.79 8.35
C ALA A 302 -7.37 31.55 6.84
N GLY A 303 -8.39 30.81 6.44
CA GLY A 303 -8.86 30.77 5.06
C GLY A 303 -10.07 31.67 4.85
N ILE A 304 -11.03 31.63 5.79
CA ILE A 304 -12.24 32.47 5.75
C ILE A 304 -12.50 33.02 7.16
N ARG A 305 -12.82 34.31 7.24
CA ARG A 305 -13.18 35.01 8.49
C ARG A 305 -14.24 36.08 8.24
N THR A 306 -14.74 36.72 9.27
CA THR A 306 -15.64 37.88 9.12
C THR A 306 -14.94 39.04 8.40
N GLY A 307 -15.70 39.82 7.63
CA GLY A 307 -15.18 40.91 6.81
C GLY A 307 -14.78 42.17 7.60
N SER A 308 -15.28 42.31 8.82
CA SER A 308 -15.01 43.43 9.71
C SER A 308 -14.59 42.93 11.10
N ALA A 309 -13.89 43.80 11.83
CA ALA A 309 -13.52 43.50 13.22
C ALA A 309 -14.78 43.43 14.10
N PRO A 310 -14.82 42.52 15.10
CA PRO A 310 -13.82 41.48 15.38
C PRO A 310 -13.79 40.37 14.32
N TYR A 311 -12.59 39.97 13.91
CA TYR A 311 -12.35 39.01 12.83
C TYR A 311 -12.55 37.55 13.29
N TYR A 312 -13.79 37.11 13.39
CA TYR A 312 -14.12 35.74 13.77
C TYR A 312 -13.87 34.76 12.64
N GLN A 313 -13.35 33.59 12.99
CA GLN A 313 -12.94 32.57 12.04
C GLN A 313 -14.15 31.77 11.55
N TYR A 314 -14.10 31.39 10.29
CA TYR A 314 -15.11 30.56 9.62
C TYR A 314 -14.47 29.34 8.95
N LEU A 315 -13.27 29.49 8.41
CA LEU A 315 -12.42 28.39 7.96
C LEU A 315 -10.99 28.66 8.40
N ASN A 316 -10.39 27.73 9.13
CA ASN A 316 -8.96 27.72 9.43
C ASN A 316 -8.29 26.44 8.93
N GLY A 317 -7.01 26.55 8.62
CA GLY A 317 -6.10 25.42 8.52
C GLY A 317 -5.01 25.52 9.58
N ALA A 318 -4.50 24.38 10.03
CA ALA A 318 -3.31 24.30 10.86
C ALA A 318 -2.44 23.12 10.45
N LYS A 319 -1.13 23.24 10.66
CA LYS A 319 -0.17 22.16 10.42
C LYS A 319 0.32 21.57 11.75
N ILE A 320 0.14 20.26 11.93
CA ILE A 320 0.43 19.52 13.17
C ILE A 320 1.86 19.01 13.21
N VAL A 321 2.34 18.51 12.07
CA VAL A 321 3.72 18.03 11.93
C VAL A 321 4.65 19.21 11.64
N SER A 322 5.95 18.96 11.65
CA SER A 322 6.94 19.97 11.23
C SER A 322 6.56 20.56 9.86
N ASN A 323 6.71 21.88 9.70
CA ASN A 323 6.44 22.57 8.43
C ASN A 323 7.23 22.01 7.24
N SER A 324 8.35 21.30 7.51
CA SER A 324 9.20 20.63 6.53
C SER A 324 8.72 19.23 6.10
N VAL A 325 7.61 18.75 6.67
CA VAL A 325 7.02 17.44 6.38
C VAL A 325 5.67 17.62 5.68
N ALA A 326 5.41 16.88 4.60
CA ALA A 326 4.12 16.92 3.90
C ALA A 326 2.99 16.40 4.81
N GLY A 327 1.75 16.84 4.58
CA GLY A 327 0.60 16.39 5.37
C GLY A 327 0.57 16.96 6.79
N GLY A 328 -0.17 16.29 7.67
CA GLY A 328 -0.43 16.72 9.04
C GLY A 328 -1.35 17.93 9.07
N ASN A 329 -2.17 18.09 8.04
CA ASN A 329 -3.02 19.26 7.87
C ASN A 329 -4.34 19.05 8.59
N MET A 330 -4.72 20.02 9.43
CA MET A 330 -5.99 20.02 10.15
C MET A 330 -6.84 21.21 9.71
N PHE A 331 -7.99 20.93 9.11
CA PHE A 331 -8.91 21.94 8.61
C PHE A 331 -10.20 21.98 9.42
N TYR A 332 -10.65 23.18 9.72
CA TYR A 332 -11.90 23.45 10.41
C TYR A 332 -12.78 24.37 9.59
N LEU A 333 -14.02 23.96 9.33
CA LEU A 333 -15.04 24.76 8.66
C LEU A 333 -16.28 24.95 9.54
N GLY A 334 -16.80 26.16 9.60
CA GLY A 334 -18.02 26.50 10.29
C GLY A 334 -19.27 26.09 9.52
N GLY A 335 -20.30 25.62 10.23
CA GLY A 335 -21.53 25.10 9.63
C GLY A 335 -21.29 23.87 8.74
N HIS A 336 -22.37 23.31 8.19
CA HIS A 336 -22.27 22.10 7.36
C HIS A 336 -23.47 21.82 6.44
N ASP A 337 -24.52 22.66 6.46
CA ASP A 337 -25.75 22.43 5.68
C ASP A 337 -25.63 22.81 4.19
N TYR A 338 -24.53 22.45 3.55
CA TYR A 338 -24.32 22.62 2.11
C TYR A 338 -25.06 21.54 1.34
N ASN A 339 -26.39 21.58 1.32
CA ASN A 339 -27.22 20.48 0.82
C ASN A 339 -27.63 20.64 -0.66
N ASN A 340 -27.54 21.85 -1.22
CA ASN A 340 -27.96 22.11 -2.59
C ASN A 340 -26.80 21.99 -3.61
N THR A 341 -27.11 21.51 -4.82
CA THR A 341 -26.23 21.51 -6.00
C THR A 341 -26.71 22.44 -7.10
N THR A 342 -27.66 23.32 -6.79
CA THR A 342 -28.25 24.32 -7.71
C THR A 342 -27.87 25.75 -7.30
N SER A 343 -26.73 25.92 -6.63
CA SER A 343 -26.15 27.23 -6.29
C SER A 343 -24.64 27.10 -6.15
N ASN A 344 -23.86 27.89 -6.89
CA ASN A 344 -22.40 27.87 -6.79
C ASN A 344 -21.94 28.19 -5.36
N SER A 345 -22.63 29.08 -4.65
CA SER A 345 -22.28 29.45 -3.27
C SER A 345 -22.45 28.31 -2.25
N GLU A 346 -23.39 27.39 -2.47
CA GLU A 346 -23.51 26.17 -1.65
C GLU A 346 -22.55 25.07 -2.12
N ILE A 347 -22.40 24.91 -3.44
CA ILE A 347 -21.43 23.97 -4.03
C ILE A 347 -20.02 24.28 -3.52
N ASN A 348 -19.65 25.56 -3.39
CA ASN A 348 -18.36 25.98 -2.86
C ASN A 348 -18.08 25.45 -1.45
N GLY A 349 -19.09 25.33 -0.59
CA GLY A 349 -18.93 24.67 0.72
C GLY A 349 -18.54 23.19 0.62
N ARG A 350 -19.12 22.46 -0.35
CA ARG A 350 -18.73 21.07 -0.66
C ARG A 350 -17.33 20.99 -1.25
N ARG A 351 -16.98 21.96 -2.11
CA ARG A 351 -15.66 22.05 -2.75
C ARG A 351 -14.54 22.20 -1.74
N ILE A 352 -14.76 22.93 -0.64
CA ILE A 352 -13.77 23.02 0.45
C ILE A 352 -13.41 21.64 0.99
N TYR A 353 -14.42 20.79 1.27
CA TYR A 353 -14.18 19.43 1.73
C TYR A 353 -13.49 18.57 0.63
N LEU A 354 -13.97 18.64 -0.60
CA LEU A 354 -13.39 17.88 -1.72
C LEU A 354 -11.96 18.33 -2.07
N ASN A 355 -11.64 19.61 -1.89
CA ASN A 355 -10.28 20.11 -2.00
C ASN A 355 -9.39 19.48 -0.93
N ALA A 356 -9.85 19.41 0.32
CA ALA A 356 -9.10 18.79 1.41
C ALA A 356 -8.79 17.30 1.13
N VAL A 357 -9.73 16.57 0.51
CA VAL A 357 -9.55 15.17 0.11
C VAL A 357 -8.37 14.97 -0.86
N LEU A 358 -8.09 15.97 -1.70
CA LEU A 358 -7.02 15.90 -2.71
C LEU A 358 -5.68 16.49 -2.22
N ILE A 359 -5.61 17.01 -1.00
CA ILE A 359 -4.34 17.49 -0.42
C ILE A 359 -3.47 16.27 -0.08
N PRO A 360 -2.19 16.26 -0.52
CA PRO A 360 -1.31 15.12 -0.28
C PRO A 360 -1.16 14.76 1.20
N PRO A 361 -1.17 13.46 1.53
CA PRO A 361 -0.68 12.97 2.82
C PRO A 361 0.86 13.08 2.91
N ASN A 362 1.48 12.79 4.06
CA ASN A 362 2.91 12.48 4.08
C ASN A 362 3.12 11.10 3.42
N PRO A 363 3.79 10.98 2.27
CA PRO A 363 3.90 9.69 1.58
C PRO A 363 4.73 8.62 2.34
N LEU A 364 5.41 8.96 3.45
CA LEU A 364 6.44 8.11 4.07
C LEU A 364 6.18 7.68 5.53
N ALA A 365 5.02 8.00 6.13
CA ALA A 365 4.72 7.68 7.54
C ALA A 365 3.44 6.84 7.75
N TRP A 366 2.75 6.43 6.68
CA TRP A 366 1.34 6.02 6.74
C TRP A 366 1.12 4.53 6.53
N CYS A 367 2.22 3.79 6.58
CA CYS A 367 2.21 2.35 6.64
C CYS A 367 3.46 1.93 7.41
N SER A 368 3.45 2.14 8.72
CA SER A 368 3.82 1.02 9.56
C SER A 368 2.51 0.36 10.00
N THR A 369 1.85 -0.36 9.09
CA THR A 369 1.49 -1.70 9.56
C THR A 369 2.83 -2.27 9.99
N LEU A 370 2.96 -2.76 11.21
CA LEU A 370 3.80 -3.93 11.26
C LEU A 370 2.80 -5.00 10.88
N PRO A 371 2.86 -5.51 9.63
CA PRO A 371 2.43 -6.89 9.39
C PRO A 371 3.08 -7.81 10.42
N VAL A 372 2.79 -9.10 10.38
CA VAL A 372 3.57 -10.05 11.16
C VAL A 372 5.06 -9.73 11.00
N GLN A 373 5.72 -9.33 12.10
CA GLN A 373 7.14 -9.03 12.06
C GLN A 373 7.86 -10.36 12.07
N LEU A 374 8.09 -10.92 10.90
CA LEU A 374 8.73 -12.22 10.76
C LEU A 374 10.18 -12.13 11.24
N LEU A 375 10.55 -12.97 12.21
CA LEU A 375 11.94 -13.11 12.66
C LEU A 375 12.73 -13.98 11.69
N TYR A 376 12.15 -15.12 11.30
CA TYR A 376 12.72 -16.03 10.31
C TYR A 376 11.61 -16.92 9.74
N PHE A 377 11.85 -17.46 8.54
CA PHE A 377 11.18 -18.63 7.98
C PHE A 377 12.26 -19.51 7.34
N GLU A 378 12.24 -20.80 7.63
CA GLU A 378 13.28 -21.75 7.22
C GLU A 378 12.67 -23.07 6.73
N ALA A 379 13.32 -23.66 5.73
CA ALA A 379 13.02 -25.00 5.21
C ALA A 379 14.25 -25.90 5.36
N ILE A 380 14.12 -26.99 6.11
CA ILE A 380 15.24 -27.86 6.50
C ILE A 380 14.97 -29.30 6.05
N PRO A 381 15.81 -29.91 5.20
CA PRO A 381 15.70 -31.33 4.87
C PRO A 381 15.91 -32.21 6.10
N GLU A 382 14.97 -33.09 6.39
CA GLU A 382 15.06 -34.03 7.50
C GLU A 382 14.60 -35.43 7.03
N GLY A 383 15.56 -36.33 6.81
CA GLY A 383 15.25 -37.69 6.36
C GLY A 383 14.52 -37.70 5.02
N SER A 384 13.24 -38.11 5.03
CA SER A 384 12.35 -38.18 3.86
C SER A 384 11.39 -36.99 3.71
N LYS A 385 11.50 -35.96 4.57
CA LYS A 385 10.61 -34.80 4.62
C LYS A 385 11.38 -33.48 4.65
N VAL A 386 10.67 -32.36 4.51
CA VAL A 386 11.20 -31.01 4.76
C VAL A 386 10.45 -30.39 5.93
N LEU A 387 11.19 -29.98 6.96
CA LEU A 387 10.66 -29.27 8.12
C LEU A 387 10.60 -27.77 7.83
N LEU A 388 9.43 -27.17 8.05
CA LEU A 388 9.17 -25.75 7.83
C LEU A 388 8.91 -25.08 9.17
N ARG A 389 9.75 -24.10 9.54
CA ARG A 389 9.63 -23.40 10.82
C ARG A 389 9.76 -21.90 10.66
N TRP A 390 8.99 -21.16 11.44
CA TRP A 390 9.07 -19.70 11.50
C TRP A 390 8.79 -19.18 12.89
N ALA A 391 9.23 -17.95 13.12
CA ALA A 391 8.88 -17.20 14.32
C ALA A 391 8.50 -15.77 13.97
N THR A 392 7.60 -15.21 14.76
CA THR A 392 7.08 -13.84 14.63
C THR A 392 7.51 -13.06 15.87
N ALA A 393 7.92 -11.81 15.73
CA ALA A 393 8.22 -10.94 16.86
C ALA A 393 6.92 -10.35 17.43
N THR A 394 6.04 -9.95 16.52
CA THR A 394 4.68 -9.46 16.78
C THR A 394 3.78 -9.93 15.65
N GLU A 395 2.49 -10.10 15.95
CA GLU A 395 1.44 -10.40 15.00
C GLU A 395 0.29 -9.42 15.22
N SER A 396 -0.33 -8.98 14.13
CA SER A 396 -1.50 -8.12 14.18
C SER A 396 -2.54 -8.70 13.23
N ASN A 397 -3.75 -8.92 13.73
CA ASN A 397 -4.89 -9.39 12.94
C ASN A 397 -4.69 -10.75 12.23
N ASN A 398 -3.68 -11.53 12.63
CA ASN A 398 -3.29 -12.74 11.93
C ASN A 398 -4.26 -13.90 12.22
N ASP A 399 -5.08 -14.26 11.23
CA ASP A 399 -5.99 -15.41 11.33
C ASP A 399 -5.24 -16.72 11.18
N HIS A 400 -4.44 -16.85 10.11
CA HIS A 400 -3.65 -18.04 9.82
C HIS A 400 -2.50 -17.75 8.86
N PHE A 401 -1.51 -18.64 8.87
CA PHE A 401 -0.48 -18.71 7.84
C PHE A 401 -0.85 -19.75 6.79
N VAL A 402 -0.59 -19.44 5.53
CA VAL A 402 -0.66 -20.37 4.40
C VAL A 402 0.75 -20.72 3.98
N ILE A 403 1.01 -22.03 3.88
CA ILE A 403 2.31 -22.59 3.52
C ILE A 403 2.17 -23.26 2.16
N GLU A 404 3.01 -22.85 1.23
CA GLU A 404 2.95 -23.32 -0.16
C GLU A 404 4.33 -23.75 -0.67
N ARG A 405 4.35 -24.62 -1.68
CA ARG A 405 5.57 -25.13 -2.31
C ARG A 405 5.53 -24.96 -3.82
N SER A 406 6.69 -24.70 -4.41
CA SER A 406 6.91 -24.57 -5.85
C SER A 406 8.17 -25.29 -6.33
N ARG A 407 8.19 -25.72 -7.60
CA ARG A 407 9.39 -26.26 -8.29
C ARG A 407 10.26 -25.16 -8.90
N ASP A 408 9.63 -24.08 -9.37
CA ASP A 408 10.27 -23.00 -10.13
C ASP A 408 10.35 -21.69 -9.34
N GLY A 409 9.67 -21.61 -8.21
CA GLY A 409 9.56 -20.40 -7.40
C GLY A 409 8.54 -19.40 -7.96
N ILE A 410 7.71 -19.81 -8.93
CA ILE A 410 6.68 -19.00 -9.58
C ILE A 410 5.30 -19.58 -9.27
N ASP A 411 5.07 -20.85 -9.61
CA ASP A 411 3.79 -21.51 -9.41
C ASP A 411 3.80 -22.28 -8.09
N PHE A 412 3.03 -21.81 -7.11
CA PHE A 412 2.96 -22.36 -5.77
C PHE A 412 1.68 -23.19 -5.57
N SER A 413 1.85 -24.37 -4.98
CA SER A 413 0.77 -25.26 -4.56
C SER A 413 0.67 -25.29 -3.03
N LEU A 414 -0.56 -25.19 -2.51
CA LEU A 414 -0.85 -25.28 -1.09
C LEU A 414 -0.33 -26.59 -0.48
N ILE A 415 0.36 -26.47 0.66
CA ILE A 415 0.69 -27.60 1.53
C ILE A 415 -0.31 -27.65 2.68
N GLN A 416 -0.40 -26.56 3.44
CA GLN A 416 -1.21 -26.50 4.66
C GLN A 416 -1.45 -25.06 5.10
N SER A 417 -2.53 -24.85 5.86
CA SER A 417 -2.74 -23.63 6.66
C SER A 417 -2.52 -23.91 8.14
N VAL A 418 -1.83 -23.01 8.85
CA VAL A 418 -1.53 -23.10 10.28
C VAL A 418 -2.13 -21.90 11.00
N LYS A 419 -2.92 -22.13 12.05
CA LYS A 419 -3.58 -21.06 12.80
C LYS A 419 -2.55 -20.07 13.37
N GLY A 420 -2.82 -18.77 13.19
CA GLY A 420 -1.99 -17.69 13.71
C GLY A 420 -2.30 -17.36 15.17
N GLY A 421 -1.51 -16.46 15.76
CA GLY A 421 -1.65 -15.98 17.13
C GLY A 421 -2.67 -14.84 17.29
N GLY A 422 -3.35 -14.43 16.23
CA GLY A 422 -4.24 -13.26 16.22
C GLY A 422 -3.45 -11.96 16.30
N THR A 423 -3.75 -11.16 17.33
CA THR A 423 -2.99 -9.95 17.64
C THR A 423 -2.17 -10.17 18.90
N THR A 424 -0.85 -10.22 18.76
CA THR A 424 0.09 -10.46 19.87
C THR A 424 1.37 -9.66 19.69
N SER A 425 1.89 -9.11 20.80
CA SER A 425 3.21 -8.48 20.85
C SER A 425 4.30 -9.40 21.43
N LYS A 426 3.96 -10.67 21.67
CA LYS A 426 4.91 -11.71 22.12
C LYS A 426 5.42 -12.51 20.93
N VAL A 427 6.64 -13.02 21.07
CA VAL A 427 7.21 -13.93 20.09
C VAL A 427 6.40 -15.22 20.02
N SER A 428 5.97 -15.60 18.81
CA SER A 428 5.31 -16.88 18.55
C SER A 428 6.21 -17.77 17.69
N TYR A 429 6.15 -19.08 17.92
CA TYR A 429 6.92 -20.08 17.18
C TYR A 429 5.98 -21.08 16.54
N TYR A 430 6.25 -21.40 15.28
CA TYR A 430 5.42 -22.29 14.47
C TYR A 430 6.26 -23.33 13.73
N LEU A 431 5.62 -24.47 13.46
CA LEU A 431 6.24 -25.63 12.84
C LEU A 431 5.22 -26.38 11.98
N THR A 432 5.61 -26.79 10.78
CA THR A 432 4.89 -27.78 9.97
C THR A 432 5.86 -28.61 9.12
N GLU A 433 5.35 -29.64 8.44
CA GLU A 433 6.11 -30.60 7.68
C GLU A 433 5.56 -30.77 6.26
N ASP A 434 6.47 -30.82 5.29
CA ASP A 434 6.18 -31.29 3.95
C ASP A 434 6.67 -32.74 3.79
N MET A 435 5.71 -33.66 3.67
CA MET A 435 5.94 -35.11 3.57
C MET A 435 6.22 -35.60 2.15
N LEU A 436 6.05 -34.75 1.13
CA LEU A 436 6.23 -35.13 -0.27
C LEU A 436 7.13 -34.17 -1.04
N PRO A 437 8.30 -33.77 -0.50
CA PRO A 437 9.17 -32.77 -1.12
C PRO A 437 9.66 -33.23 -2.49
N PHE A 438 9.94 -32.28 -3.38
CA PHE A 438 10.49 -32.61 -4.69
C PHE A 438 11.98 -32.94 -4.60
N ASP A 439 12.42 -33.96 -5.33
CA ASP A 439 13.84 -34.24 -5.51
C ASP A 439 14.53 -33.06 -6.21
N GLY A 440 15.67 -32.64 -5.64
CA GLY A 440 16.38 -31.44 -6.06
C GLY A 440 15.87 -30.20 -5.36
N TYR A 441 15.74 -29.09 -6.09
CA TYR A 441 15.33 -27.82 -5.49
C TYR A 441 13.82 -27.71 -5.33
N SER A 442 13.40 -27.29 -4.15
CA SER A 442 12.04 -26.84 -3.85
C SER A 442 12.08 -25.43 -3.27
N TYR A 443 11.05 -24.64 -3.55
CA TYR A 443 10.84 -23.32 -2.97
C TYR A 443 9.61 -23.37 -2.07
N TYR A 444 9.70 -22.77 -0.88
CA TYR A 444 8.60 -22.70 0.07
C TYR A 444 8.28 -21.25 0.36
N ARG A 445 6.99 -20.93 0.45
CA ARG A 445 6.49 -19.58 0.69
C ARG A 445 5.56 -19.60 1.89
N LEU A 446 5.68 -18.56 2.69
CA LEU A 446 4.82 -18.29 3.84
C LEU A 446 3.97 -17.07 3.51
N THR A 447 2.67 -17.17 3.72
CA THR A 447 1.71 -16.08 3.52
C THR A 447 0.93 -15.89 4.82
N GLN A 448 0.98 -14.71 5.42
CA GLN A 448 0.04 -14.33 6.47
C GLN A 448 -1.33 -14.05 5.85
N VAL A 449 -2.39 -14.51 6.49
CA VAL A 449 -3.78 -14.15 6.15
C VAL A 449 -4.46 -13.58 7.38
N ASP A 450 -5.05 -12.41 7.23
CA ASP A 450 -5.75 -11.69 8.27
C ASP A 450 -7.20 -12.15 8.42
N TYR A 451 -7.83 -11.83 9.56
CA TYR A 451 -9.26 -12.12 9.78
C TYR A 451 -10.19 -11.43 8.77
N ASP A 452 -9.72 -10.35 8.12
CA ASP A 452 -10.46 -9.62 7.09
C ASP A 452 -10.15 -10.10 5.65
N GLY A 453 -9.33 -11.14 5.52
CA GLY A 453 -8.94 -11.75 4.25
C GLY A 453 -7.79 -11.06 3.51
N GLN A 454 -7.21 -9.99 4.07
CA GLN A 454 -5.97 -9.44 3.55
C GLN A 454 -4.81 -10.41 3.77
N SER A 455 -3.78 -10.31 2.92
CA SER A 455 -2.62 -11.19 3.04
C SER A 455 -1.31 -10.49 2.75
N GLU A 456 -0.26 -10.95 3.41
CA GLU A 456 1.13 -10.58 3.14
C GLU A 456 1.90 -11.84 2.80
N ILE A 457 2.67 -11.78 1.71
CA ILE A 457 3.52 -12.87 1.25
C ILE A 457 4.96 -12.55 1.64
N PHE A 458 5.60 -13.46 2.38
CA PHE A 458 7.01 -13.36 2.75
C PHE A 458 7.92 -13.96 1.67
N ASP A 459 9.19 -13.54 1.67
CA ASP A 459 10.20 -14.04 0.75
C ASP A 459 10.32 -15.58 0.84
N PRO A 460 10.26 -16.28 -0.31
CA PRO A 460 10.33 -17.72 -0.30
C PRO A 460 11.73 -18.22 0.04
N VAL A 461 11.80 -19.33 0.75
CA VAL A 461 13.05 -20.03 1.05
C VAL A 461 13.26 -21.20 0.10
N LYS A 462 14.51 -21.40 -0.30
CA LYS A 462 14.91 -22.48 -1.21
C LYS A 462 15.61 -23.58 -0.43
N VAL A 463 15.27 -24.82 -0.74
CA VAL A 463 15.92 -26.00 -0.17
C VAL A 463 16.28 -26.98 -1.26
N ASN A 464 17.45 -27.61 -1.15
CA ASN A 464 17.84 -28.74 -2.00
C ASN A 464 17.56 -30.04 -1.26
N PHE A 465 16.41 -30.64 -1.54
CA PHE A 465 16.04 -31.92 -1.00
C PHE A 465 16.63 -33.02 -1.87
N LYS A 466 17.70 -33.66 -1.41
CA LYS A 466 18.20 -34.89 -2.00
C LYS A 466 17.56 -36.04 -1.28
N SER A 467 16.48 -36.57 -1.85
CA SER A 467 15.92 -37.81 -1.37
C SER A 467 17.02 -38.86 -1.29
N LYS A 468 17.26 -39.36 -0.08
CA LYS A 468 18.05 -40.58 0.12
C LYS A 468 17.21 -41.80 -0.24
N LYS A 469 16.50 -41.75 -1.38
CA LYS A 469 16.00 -42.97 -2.00
C LYS A 469 17.24 -43.74 -2.44
N SER A 470 17.53 -44.80 -1.71
CA SER A 470 18.48 -45.83 -2.13
C SER A 470 18.20 -46.14 -3.60
N LYS A 471 19.18 -45.95 -4.48
CA LYS A 471 19.02 -46.29 -5.91
C LYS A 471 18.86 -47.78 -6.13
N PHE A 472 19.13 -48.54 -5.08
CA PHE A 472 19.09 -49.98 -5.03
C PHE A 472 18.02 -50.41 -4.04
N SER A 473 17.23 -51.41 -4.39
CA SER A 473 16.55 -52.23 -3.39
C SER A 473 17.10 -53.64 -3.46
N ILE A 474 17.39 -54.23 -2.29
CA ILE A 474 17.90 -55.59 -2.18
C ILE A 474 16.89 -56.47 -1.45
N TYR A 475 16.58 -57.64 -2.00
CA TYR A 475 15.68 -58.59 -1.38
C TYR A 475 15.88 -60.02 -1.92
N PRO A 476 15.61 -61.07 -1.14
CA PRO A 476 15.18 -61.02 0.25
C PRO A 476 16.33 -60.67 1.21
N ASN A 477 15.99 -60.20 2.40
CA ASN A 477 16.91 -60.05 3.52
C ASN A 477 16.13 -60.38 4.80
N PRO A 478 16.36 -61.53 5.47
CA PRO A 478 17.47 -62.46 5.28
C PRO A 478 17.49 -63.20 3.92
N ALA A 479 18.68 -63.51 3.41
CA ALA A 479 18.91 -64.27 2.18
C ALA A 479 19.50 -65.65 2.49
N THR A 480 19.27 -66.63 1.62
CA THR A 480 19.86 -67.99 1.74
C THR A 480 20.81 -68.28 0.58
N GLU A 481 20.32 -68.24 -0.66
CA GLU A 481 21.10 -68.61 -1.85
C GLU A 481 21.58 -67.42 -2.71
N GLY A 482 20.93 -66.26 -2.55
CA GLY A 482 21.19 -65.07 -3.36
C GLY A 482 20.22 -63.94 -3.06
N ILE A 483 20.38 -62.82 -3.77
CA ILE A 483 19.54 -61.63 -3.64
C ILE A 483 19.17 -61.06 -5.01
N ASN A 484 17.99 -60.48 -5.11
CA ASN A 484 17.61 -59.57 -6.18
C ASN A 484 18.09 -58.16 -5.84
N ILE A 485 18.65 -57.48 -6.83
CA ILE A 485 19.09 -56.10 -6.77
C ILE A 485 18.29 -55.35 -7.84
N SER A 486 17.37 -54.49 -7.41
CA SER A 486 16.61 -53.63 -8.31
C SER A 486 17.29 -52.28 -8.44
N LEU A 487 17.56 -51.85 -9.67
CA LEU A 487 18.32 -50.64 -9.98
C LEU A 487 17.40 -49.55 -10.55
N VAL A 488 17.40 -48.36 -9.93
CA VAL A 488 16.62 -47.21 -10.41
C VAL A 488 17.55 -46.19 -11.08
N GLY A 489 17.54 -46.13 -12.42
CA GLY A 489 18.34 -45.17 -13.20
C GLY A 489 18.25 -45.35 -14.73
N SER A 490 18.68 -44.32 -15.49
CA SER A 490 18.39 -44.19 -16.94
C SER A 490 19.58 -44.43 -17.90
N LYS A 491 20.72 -44.94 -17.45
CA LYS A 491 21.91 -45.19 -18.31
C LYS A 491 22.58 -46.52 -17.97
N ILE A 492 23.09 -47.21 -19.00
CA ILE A 492 23.91 -48.41 -18.86
C ILE A 492 25.16 -48.07 -18.03
N LYS A 493 25.36 -48.79 -16.92
CA LYS A 493 26.52 -48.62 -16.04
C LYS A 493 27.06 -49.96 -15.60
N LYS A 494 28.38 -49.99 -15.36
CA LYS A 494 29.08 -51.11 -14.74
C LYS A 494 29.04 -50.92 -13.22
N TYR A 495 28.60 -51.92 -12.48
CA TYR A 495 28.60 -51.94 -11.03
C TYR A 495 29.51 -53.05 -10.52
N THR A 496 30.17 -52.81 -9.39
CA THR A 496 30.90 -53.81 -8.61
C THR A 496 30.09 -54.12 -7.36
N LEU A 497 29.73 -55.40 -7.20
CA LEU A 497 29.15 -55.97 -6.00
C LEU A 497 30.28 -56.58 -5.18
N GLU A 498 30.38 -56.23 -3.90
CA GLU A 498 31.38 -56.79 -2.99
C GLU A 498 30.72 -57.16 -1.66
N LEU A 499 30.72 -58.45 -1.34
CA LEU A 499 30.18 -58.97 -0.09
C LEU A 499 31.33 -59.24 0.87
N SER A 500 31.29 -58.63 2.04
CA SER A 500 32.27 -58.81 3.10
C SER A 500 31.62 -59.35 4.36
N ASP A 501 32.25 -60.33 5.00
CA ASP A 501 31.86 -60.80 6.32
C ASP A 501 32.29 -59.77 7.37
N LEU A 502 31.33 -59.28 8.18
CA LEU A 502 31.57 -58.22 9.15
C LEU A 502 32.44 -58.68 10.33
N CYS A 503 32.50 -59.98 10.62
CA CYS A 503 33.29 -60.53 11.71
C CYS A 503 34.76 -60.71 11.30
N SER A 504 35.00 -61.31 10.15
CA SER A 504 36.36 -61.58 9.65
C SER A 504 36.96 -60.42 8.86
N LYS A 505 36.13 -59.46 8.43
CA LYS A 505 36.46 -58.35 7.52
C LYS A 505 37.02 -58.79 6.17
N SER A 506 36.89 -60.07 5.81
CA SER A 506 37.31 -60.57 4.50
C SER A 506 36.20 -60.40 3.47
N VAL A 507 36.58 -60.05 2.24
CA VAL A 507 35.71 -60.11 1.07
C VAL A 507 35.47 -61.57 0.71
N VAL A 508 34.22 -62.01 0.73
CA VAL A 508 33.82 -63.41 0.48
C VAL A 508 33.24 -63.62 -0.91
N ALA A 509 32.74 -62.57 -1.55
CA ALA A 509 32.28 -62.59 -2.93
C ALA A 509 32.46 -61.23 -3.58
N LYS A 510 32.83 -61.23 -4.86
CA LYS A 510 32.93 -60.01 -5.67
C LYS A 510 32.52 -60.31 -7.09
N GLU A 511 31.63 -59.49 -7.64
CA GLU A 511 31.16 -59.64 -9.02
C GLU A 511 31.00 -58.27 -9.69
N GLU A 512 31.33 -58.20 -10.97
CA GLU A 512 31.05 -57.04 -11.79
C GLU A 512 29.84 -57.31 -12.67
N ILE A 513 28.83 -56.44 -12.58
CA ILE A 513 27.61 -56.55 -13.36
C ILE A 513 27.47 -55.34 -14.29
N ILE A 514 26.89 -55.54 -15.46
CA ILE A 514 26.48 -54.47 -16.36
C ILE A 514 24.95 -54.51 -16.36
N SER A 515 24.32 -53.38 -16.05
CA SER A 515 22.87 -53.26 -16.03
C SER A 515 22.41 -52.13 -16.94
N ASP A 516 21.29 -52.36 -17.63
CA ASP A 516 20.54 -51.34 -18.37
C ASP A 516 19.24 -50.94 -17.63
N GLN A 517 18.39 -50.11 -18.24
CA GLN A 517 17.35 -49.36 -17.53
C GLN A 517 16.33 -50.28 -16.81
N GLY A 518 16.28 -50.21 -15.47
CA GLY A 518 15.20 -50.82 -14.69
C GLY A 518 15.32 -52.33 -14.46
N ASP A 519 16.51 -52.90 -14.66
CA ASP A 519 16.75 -54.33 -14.44
C ASP A 519 16.64 -54.72 -12.96
N ASN A 520 15.99 -55.87 -12.72
CA ASN A 520 16.18 -56.67 -11.51
C ASN A 520 17.25 -57.71 -11.80
N TYR A 521 18.41 -57.57 -11.16
CA TYR A 521 19.50 -58.53 -11.27
C TYR A 521 19.48 -59.49 -10.09
N PHE A 522 19.34 -60.79 -10.37
CA PHE A 522 19.49 -61.82 -9.33
C PHE A 522 20.96 -62.21 -9.20
N TRP A 523 21.57 -61.86 -8.07
CA TRP A 523 22.92 -62.28 -7.71
C TRP A 523 22.87 -63.56 -6.89
N LYS A 524 23.27 -64.68 -7.50
CA LYS A 524 23.48 -65.95 -6.79
C LYS A 524 24.85 -65.92 -6.11
N PHE A 525 24.93 -66.27 -4.82
CA PHE A 525 26.21 -66.28 -4.14
C PHE A 525 27.15 -67.35 -4.74
N PRO A 526 28.45 -67.06 -4.91
CA PRO A 526 29.40 -67.97 -5.57
C PRO A 526 29.75 -69.23 -4.76
N GLY A 527 29.09 -69.47 -3.62
CA GLY A 527 29.26 -70.64 -2.76
C GLY A 527 28.33 -70.59 -1.54
N LYS A 528 28.35 -71.66 -0.74
CA LYS A 528 27.57 -71.72 0.52
C LYS A 528 28.20 -70.78 1.55
N LEU A 529 27.52 -69.67 1.84
CA LEU A 529 27.93 -68.73 2.88
C LEU A 529 27.44 -69.21 4.25
N HIS A 530 28.22 -68.99 5.30
CA HIS A 530 27.78 -69.28 6.66
C HIS A 530 26.71 -68.29 7.11
N ALA A 531 25.75 -68.74 7.93
CA ALA A 531 24.78 -67.84 8.51
C ALA A 531 25.46 -66.77 9.37
N GLY A 532 25.05 -65.53 9.19
CA GLY A 532 25.75 -64.39 9.77
C GLY A 532 25.34 -63.06 9.16
N VAL A 533 26.01 -61.99 9.59
CA VAL A 533 25.77 -60.63 9.10
C VAL A 533 26.90 -60.20 8.20
N TYR A 534 26.55 -59.80 6.99
CA TYR A 534 27.47 -59.37 5.95
C TYR A 534 27.21 -57.91 5.58
N SER A 535 28.26 -57.25 5.09
CA SER A 535 28.14 -55.96 4.43
C SER A 535 28.24 -56.17 2.93
N LEU A 536 27.18 -55.78 2.23
CA LEU A 536 27.14 -55.72 0.79
C LEU A 536 27.45 -54.29 0.36
N LYS A 537 28.54 -54.11 -0.39
CA LYS A 537 28.92 -52.86 -1.04
C LYS A 537 28.56 -52.91 -2.51
N LEU A 538 27.82 -51.91 -2.98
CA LEU A 538 27.55 -51.68 -4.41
C LEU A 538 28.25 -50.40 -4.83
N SER A 539 29.03 -50.45 -5.91
CA SER A 539 29.73 -49.27 -6.43
C SER A 539 29.67 -49.16 -7.95
N ASP A 540 29.49 -47.95 -8.48
CA ASP A 540 29.62 -47.64 -9.91
C ASP A 540 30.97 -46.97 -10.26
N GLY A 541 31.96 -47.07 -9.37
CA GLY A 541 33.28 -46.46 -9.48
C GLY A 541 33.34 -44.98 -9.06
N ILE A 542 32.20 -44.32 -8.84
CA ILE A 542 32.11 -42.93 -8.35
C ILE A 542 31.37 -42.88 -7.00
N THR A 543 30.30 -43.65 -6.89
CA THR A 543 29.46 -43.75 -5.68
C THR A 543 29.54 -45.14 -5.08
N GLU A 544 29.35 -45.23 -3.77
CA GLU A 544 29.35 -46.48 -3.00
C GLU A 544 28.14 -46.47 -2.05
N GLU A 545 27.34 -47.54 -2.07
CA GLU A 545 26.26 -47.77 -1.13
C GLU A 545 26.48 -49.09 -0.38
N PHE A 546 26.16 -49.10 0.91
CA PHE A 546 26.36 -50.24 1.80
C PHE A 546 25.03 -50.74 2.34
N PHE A 547 24.82 -52.04 2.25
CA PHE A 547 23.65 -52.71 2.78
C PHE A 547 24.09 -53.75 3.81
N LYS A 548 23.33 -53.84 4.91
CA LYS A 548 23.47 -54.94 5.86
C LYS A 548 22.64 -56.10 5.33
N LEU A 549 23.29 -57.23 5.07
CA LEU A 549 22.64 -58.46 4.62
C LEU A 549 22.76 -59.53 5.71
N VAL A 550 21.65 -60.16 6.06
CA VAL A 550 21.63 -61.31 6.97
C VAL A 550 21.55 -62.56 6.10
N ILE A 551 22.54 -63.45 6.22
CA ILE A 551 22.47 -64.78 5.61
C ILE A 551 21.88 -65.75 6.63
N GLY A 552 20.76 -66.37 6.26
CA GLY A 552 20.09 -67.39 7.08
C GLY A 552 20.65 -68.79 6.82
N ASN A 553 20.43 -69.70 7.77
CA ASN A 553 20.57 -71.12 7.49
C ASN A 553 19.44 -71.53 6.53
N ASP A 554 19.77 -72.33 5.53
CA ASP A 554 18.76 -72.88 4.63
C ASP A 554 17.73 -73.67 5.45
N SER A 555 16.44 -73.32 5.34
CA SER A 555 15.37 -73.94 6.14
C SER A 555 14.91 -75.28 5.56
N SER A 556 15.84 -76.07 5.03
CA SER A 556 15.63 -77.35 4.36
C SER A 556 16.52 -78.46 4.95
N GLU A 557 16.62 -78.49 6.28
CA GLU A 557 16.82 -79.73 7.05
C GLU A 557 15.59 -80.02 7.90
#